data_AF-A0A1Z4UYK0-F1
#
_entry.id   AF-A0A1Z4UYK0-F1
#
_cell.length_a   1.000
_cell.length_b   1.000
_cell.length_c   1.000
_cell.angle_alpha   90.00
_cell.angle_beta   90.00
_cell.angle_gamma   90.00
#
_symmetry.space_group_name_H-M   'P 1'
#
loop_
_entity.id
_entity.type
_entity.pdbx_description
1 polymer ?
#
loop_
_entity_poly.entity_id
_entity_poly.type
_entity_poly.pdbx_seq_one_letter_code
_entity_poly.pdbx_strand_id
1 'polypeptide(L)'
;MQKADLMNANLDGANLKKADLTDANIYGATFKNADLTGAIMPDGEGYQTSTDLEFGKPETPLTKEPKDIYIMNRKVICTDKAPAPVGPYNQGILASGQMLFVAGQIAIDPSLGDVVYTEDVVKQTEQVMRNIEAILTEAGATFANVVKTGVFLADMNDFAAVNAVYAKYFSEDTAPARACVEVSRLPKNVLVEIDCIAVISS
;
A
#
# COMPACT_ATOMS: atom_id res chain seq x y z
N MET A 1 43.02 -14.32 -1.59
CA MET A 1 43.00 -14.29 -0.11
C MET A 1 41.58 -13.92 0.28
N GLN A 2 40.93 -14.69 1.13
CA GLN A 2 39.63 -14.30 1.68
C GLN A 2 39.88 -13.07 2.57
N LYS A 3 39.29 -11.91 2.25
CA LYS A 3 39.38 -10.70 3.07
C LYS A 3 38.58 -10.89 4.37
N ALA A 4 38.66 -9.91 5.28
CA ALA A 4 38.23 -10.03 6.67
C ALA A 4 36.79 -10.56 6.85
N ASP A 5 36.62 -11.48 7.79
CA ASP A 5 35.30 -11.91 8.27
C ASP A 5 34.90 -11.09 9.49
N LEU A 6 33.91 -10.23 9.33
CA LEU A 6 33.38 -9.30 10.33
C LEU A 6 31.92 -9.65 10.68
N MET A 7 31.49 -10.89 10.42
CA MET A 7 30.13 -11.31 10.69
C MET A 7 29.76 -11.09 12.17
N ASN A 8 28.63 -10.43 12.43
CA ASN A 8 28.13 -10.06 13.77
C ASN A 8 29.12 -9.23 14.61
N ALA A 9 30.13 -8.59 14.01
CA ALA A 9 31.03 -7.72 14.72
C ALA A 9 30.33 -6.44 15.19
N ASN A 10 30.60 -6.01 16.43
CA ASN A 10 30.21 -4.69 16.89
C ASN A 10 31.31 -3.69 16.54
N LEU A 11 31.06 -2.84 15.56
CA LEU A 11 31.94 -1.76 15.11
C LEU A 11 31.34 -0.39 15.42
N ASP A 12 30.43 -0.30 16.39
CA ASP A 12 29.83 0.96 16.82
C ASP A 12 30.91 1.91 17.36
N GLY A 13 30.90 3.16 16.90
CA GLY A 13 31.89 4.18 17.26
C GLY A 13 33.30 3.95 16.71
N ALA A 14 33.51 2.92 15.89
CA ALA A 14 34.82 2.64 15.30
C ALA A 14 35.21 3.72 14.28
N ASN A 15 36.51 4.04 14.21
CA ASN A 15 37.06 4.87 13.13
C ASN A 15 37.54 3.96 12.00
N LEU A 16 36.78 3.93 10.90
CA LEU A 16 37.00 3.10 9.72
C LEU A 16 37.24 3.97 8.47
N LYS A 17 37.72 5.21 8.64
CA LYS A 17 38.02 6.10 7.53
C LYS A 17 38.97 5.44 6.54
N LYS A 18 38.58 5.46 5.26
CA LYS A 18 39.39 4.91 4.16
C LYS A 18 39.75 3.43 4.33
N ALA A 19 39.01 2.69 5.16
CA ALA A 19 39.17 1.25 5.26
C ALA A 19 38.73 0.59 3.96
N ASP A 20 39.47 -0.41 3.50
CA ASP A 20 39.06 -1.27 2.38
C ASP A 20 38.35 -2.50 2.97
N LEU A 21 37.02 -2.52 2.82
CA LEU A 21 36.13 -3.62 3.21
C LEU A 21 35.66 -4.41 1.99
N THR A 22 36.25 -4.25 0.80
CA THR A 22 35.86 -5.03 -0.39
C THR A 22 35.93 -6.52 -0.08
N ASP A 23 34.93 -7.30 -0.50
CA ASP A 23 34.80 -8.74 -0.22
C ASP A 23 34.77 -9.12 1.28
N ALA A 24 34.69 -8.17 2.21
CA ALA A 24 34.57 -8.48 3.63
C ALA A 24 33.15 -8.98 3.95
N ASN A 25 33.04 -10.05 4.73
CA ASN A 25 31.75 -10.52 5.23
C ASN A 25 31.31 -9.65 6.41
N ILE A 26 30.39 -8.72 6.19
CA ILE A 26 29.86 -7.83 7.23
C ILE A 26 28.44 -8.19 7.67
N TYR A 27 27.95 -9.39 7.35
CA TYR A 27 26.58 -9.78 7.67
C TYR A 27 26.34 -9.74 9.19
N GLY A 28 25.33 -8.98 9.62
CA GLY A 28 24.99 -8.80 11.03
C GLY A 28 25.92 -7.87 11.82
N ALA A 29 26.94 -7.27 11.20
CA ALA A 29 27.79 -6.28 11.86
C ALA A 29 27.03 -4.97 12.15
N THR A 30 27.41 -4.27 13.22
CA THR A 30 26.83 -2.96 13.57
C THR A 30 27.87 -1.85 13.40
N PHE A 31 27.43 -0.69 12.89
CA PHE A 31 28.29 0.47 12.59
C PHE A 31 27.72 1.78 13.16
N LYS A 32 26.94 1.73 14.25
CA LYS A 32 26.30 2.93 14.80
C LYS A 32 27.36 3.93 15.24
N ASN A 33 27.27 5.17 14.75
CA ASN A 33 28.25 6.22 15.00
C ASN A 33 29.69 5.88 14.58
N ALA A 34 29.89 4.86 13.73
CA ALA A 34 31.20 4.58 13.14
C ALA A 34 31.52 5.64 12.09
N ASP A 35 32.79 5.99 11.95
CA ASP A 35 33.25 6.92 10.93
C ASP A 35 33.76 6.13 9.71
N LEU A 36 32.91 5.98 8.70
CA LEU A 36 33.20 5.26 7.46
C LEU A 36 33.62 6.19 6.31
N THR A 37 33.98 7.46 6.61
CA THR A 37 34.27 8.45 5.58
C THR A 37 35.37 7.96 4.62
N GLY A 38 35.01 7.80 3.34
CA GLY A 38 35.91 7.33 2.29
C GLY A 38 36.30 5.86 2.35
N ALA A 39 35.65 5.04 3.19
CA ALA A 39 35.82 3.59 3.17
C ALA A 39 35.34 2.99 1.84
N ILE A 40 35.90 1.85 1.43
CA ILE A 40 35.39 1.04 0.30
C ILE A 40 34.59 -0.10 0.92
N MET A 41 33.34 -0.27 0.49
CA MET A 41 32.38 -1.23 1.03
C MET A 41 32.55 -2.62 0.38
N PRO A 42 31.87 -3.67 0.87
CA PRO A 42 32.03 -5.03 0.35
C PRO A 42 31.70 -5.21 -1.13
N ASP A 43 30.83 -4.36 -1.68
CA ASP A 43 30.49 -4.30 -3.10
C ASP A 43 31.59 -3.64 -3.96
N GLY A 44 32.64 -3.12 -3.33
CA GLY A 44 33.73 -2.40 -3.99
C GLY A 44 33.45 -0.91 -4.20
N GLU A 45 32.28 -0.42 -3.79
CA GLU A 45 31.91 0.99 -3.93
C GLU A 45 32.34 1.81 -2.70
N GLY A 46 32.56 3.11 -2.91
CA GLY A 46 32.83 4.01 -1.80
C GLY A 46 31.62 4.14 -0.88
N TYR A 47 31.86 4.16 0.44
CA TYR A 47 30.83 4.51 1.41
C TYR A 47 30.37 5.94 1.16
N GLN A 48 29.14 6.08 0.66
CA GLN A 48 28.52 7.38 0.42
C GLN A 48 27.77 7.83 1.66
N THR A 49 28.11 9.03 2.12
CA THR A 49 27.32 9.73 3.12
C THR A 49 26.11 10.38 2.44
N SER A 50 25.05 10.68 3.18
CA SER A 50 23.90 11.43 2.63
C SER A 50 24.28 12.82 2.08
N THR A 51 25.51 13.27 2.34
CA THR A 51 26.10 14.51 1.80
C THR A 51 26.79 14.33 0.43
N ASP A 52 26.95 13.11 -0.09
CA ASP A 52 27.61 12.83 -1.38
C ASP A 52 26.62 12.69 -2.55
N LEU A 53 25.32 12.85 -2.30
CA LEU A 53 24.29 12.99 -3.32
C LEU A 53 24.12 14.48 -3.66
N GLU A 54 24.87 14.98 -4.65
CA GLU A 54 24.62 16.33 -5.18
C GLU A 54 23.27 16.40 -5.91
N PHE A 55 22.24 16.90 -5.22
CA PHE A 55 21.17 17.66 -5.86
C PHE A 55 21.20 19.09 -5.31
N GLY A 56 21.65 20.03 -6.15
CA GLY A 56 22.10 21.36 -5.77
C GLY A 56 21.19 22.19 -4.86
N LYS A 57 21.70 22.52 -3.67
CA LYS A 57 21.83 23.85 -3.03
C LYS A 57 22.38 23.66 -1.59
N PRO A 58 23.07 24.65 -0.99
CA PRO A 58 23.65 24.48 0.33
C PRO A 58 22.54 24.40 1.38
N GLU A 59 22.37 23.24 2.01
CA GLU A 59 21.56 23.13 3.20
C GLU A 59 22.29 23.85 4.35
N THR A 60 21.59 24.80 4.95
CA THR A 60 21.93 25.41 6.23
C THR A 60 22.26 24.34 7.29
N PRO A 61 23.15 24.62 8.27
CA PRO A 61 23.54 23.62 9.26
C PRO A 61 22.32 23.10 10.00
N LEU A 62 22.18 21.78 10.10
CA LEU A 62 21.17 21.10 10.91
C LEU A 62 21.27 21.57 12.36
N THR A 63 20.49 22.60 12.70
CA THR A 63 20.02 22.77 14.08
C THR A 63 19.26 21.50 14.42
N LYS A 64 19.46 20.97 15.63
CA LYS A 64 18.57 19.94 16.20
C LYS A 64 17.19 20.57 16.40
N GLU A 65 16.42 20.70 15.33
CA GLU A 65 15.00 21.00 15.37
C GLU A 65 14.32 19.85 16.13
N PRO A 66 13.32 20.13 16.98
CA PRO A 66 12.50 19.07 17.57
C PRO A 66 11.93 18.21 16.44
N LYS A 67 11.90 16.88 16.62
CA LYS A 67 11.25 15.98 15.65
C LYS A 67 9.83 16.49 15.42
N ASP A 68 9.58 17.12 14.28
CA ASP A 68 8.23 17.43 13.85
C ASP A 68 7.48 16.10 13.73
N ILE A 69 6.56 15.87 14.66
CA ILE A 69 5.62 14.77 14.54
C ILE A 69 4.68 15.20 13.42
N TYR A 70 4.93 14.72 12.20
CA TYR A 70 3.97 14.82 11.12
C TYR A 70 2.74 14.02 11.51
N ILE A 71 1.72 14.72 12.03
CA ILE A 71 0.42 14.13 12.29
C ILE A 71 -0.18 13.76 10.93
N MET A 72 -0.20 12.46 10.62
CA MET A 72 -0.91 11.96 9.45
C MET A 72 -2.40 12.27 9.62
N ASN A 73 -2.98 13.02 8.69
CA ASN A 73 -4.39 13.37 8.73
C ASN A 73 -5.26 12.16 8.37
N ARG A 74 -6.38 12.01 9.07
CA ARG A 74 -7.41 11.00 8.80
C ARG A 74 -8.73 11.69 8.47
N LYS A 75 -9.30 11.41 7.30
CA LYS A 75 -10.64 11.86 6.91
C LYS A 75 -11.54 10.65 6.66
N VAL A 76 -12.74 10.69 7.22
CA VAL A 76 -13.79 9.69 6.92
C VAL A 76 -14.43 10.04 5.58
N ILE A 77 -14.56 9.03 4.71
CA ILE A 77 -15.30 9.11 3.46
C ILE A 77 -16.66 8.44 3.68
N CYS A 78 -17.73 9.17 3.39
CA CYS A 78 -19.11 8.73 3.60
C CYS A 78 -20.02 9.37 2.56
N THR A 79 -20.81 8.54 1.85
CA THR A 79 -21.78 8.96 0.85
C THR A 79 -23.07 8.15 0.99
N ASP A 80 -24.21 8.76 0.66
CA ASP A 80 -25.52 8.12 0.58
C ASP A 80 -25.71 7.27 -0.69
N LYS A 81 -24.79 7.39 -1.65
CA LYS A 81 -24.77 6.61 -2.89
C LYS A 81 -24.09 5.25 -2.76
N ALA A 82 -23.60 4.92 -1.56
CA ALA A 82 -23.04 3.62 -1.23
C ALA A 82 -23.71 3.10 0.06
N PRO A 83 -23.72 1.78 0.29
CA PRO A 83 -24.37 1.19 1.47
C PRO A 83 -23.86 1.80 2.77
N ALA A 84 -24.77 2.12 3.68
CA ALA A 84 -24.41 2.56 5.02
C ALA A 84 -23.67 1.42 5.75
N PRO A 85 -22.63 1.71 6.56
CA PRO A 85 -21.95 0.69 7.34
C PRO A 85 -22.92 -0.02 8.30
N VAL A 86 -22.89 -1.36 8.29
CA VAL A 86 -23.71 -2.20 9.18
C VAL A 86 -22.85 -2.75 10.34
N GLY A 87 -22.02 -1.88 10.92
CA GLY A 87 -21.05 -2.24 11.96
C GLY A 87 -20.05 -1.13 12.28
N PRO A 88 -19.06 -1.38 13.16
CA PRO A 88 -18.08 -0.38 13.58
C PRO A 88 -16.96 -0.16 12.54
N TYR A 89 -17.32 0.24 11.32
CA TYR A 89 -16.41 0.59 10.23
C TYR A 89 -16.94 1.77 9.41
N ASN A 90 -16.10 2.33 8.52
CA ASN A 90 -16.49 3.41 7.60
C ASN A 90 -16.40 2.90 6.16
N GLN A 91 -17.16 3.50 5.24
CA GLN A 91 -17.10 3.16 3.81
C GLN A 91 -15.68 3.34 3.24
N GLY A 92 -15.00 4.43 3.63
CA GLY A 92 -13.59 4.59 3.38
C GLY A 92 -12.90 5.52 4.36
N ILE A 93 -11.57 5.40 4.44
CA ILE A 93 -10.70 6.29 5.22
C ILE A 93 -9.62 6.83 4.29
N LEU A 94 -9.54 8.14 4.18
CA LEU A 94 -8.40 8.82 3.55
C LEU A 94 -7.35 9.11 4.63
N ALA A 95 -6.20 8.46 4.52
CA ALA A 95 -5.05 8.61 5.39
C ALA A 95 -3.95 9.43 4.70
N SER A 96 -3.31 10.31 5.48
CA SER A 96 -2.22 11.20 5.04
C SER A 96 -2.60 12.12 3.87
N GLY A 97 -3.88 12.23 3.54
CA GLY A 97 -4.38 12.99 2.39
C GLY A 97 -4.17 12.32 1.03
N GLN A 98 -3.53 11.15 0.97
CA GLN A 98 -3.15 10.50 -0.29
C GLN A 98 -3.63 9.07 -0.42
N MET A 99 -3.68 8.30 0.67
CA MET A 99 -4.06 6.89 0.64
C MET A 99 -5.51 6.70 1.06
N LEU A 100 -6.35 6.29 0.12
CA LEU A 100 -7.74 5.94 0.38
C LEU A 100 -7.87 4.44 0.58
N PHE A 101 -8.38 4.04 1.73
CA PHE A 101 -8.73 2.66 2.05
C PHE A 101 -10.24 2.52 1.98
N VAL A 102 -10.75 1.75 1.01
CA VAL A 102 -12.18 1.46 0.84
C VAL A 102 -12.48 0.12 1.51
N ALA A 103 -13.51 0.08 2.35
CA ALA A 103 -13.95 -1.14 3.01
C ALA A 103 -14.55 -2.13 2.01
N GLY A 104 -14.55 -3.42 2.36
CA GLY A 104 -15.18 -4.47 1.55
C GLY A 104 -16.62 -4.12 1.18
N GLN A 105 -16.87 -4.07 -0.13
CA GLN A 105 -18.18 -3.80 -0.69
C GLN A 105 -18.86 -5.10 -1.11
N ILE A 106 -20.10 -5.24 -0.68
CA ILE A 106 -21.02 -6.31 -1.09
C ILE A 106 -22.19 -5.73 -1.88
N ALA A 107 -22.99 -6.59 -2.52
CA ALA A 107 -24.09 -6.21 -3.42
C ALA A 107 -25.34 -5.68 -2.69
N ILE A 108 -25.18 -4.70 -1.79
CA ILE A 108 -26.30 -3.95 -1.21
C ILE A 108 -26.65 -2.80 -2.15
N ASP A 109 -27.94 -2.63 -2.44
CA ASP A 109 -28.46 -1.41 -3.08
C ASP A 109 -28.60 -0.32 -2.01
N PRO A 110 -27.92 0.84 -2.14
CA PRO A 110 -27.96 1.90 -1.13
C PRO A 110 -29.35 2.52 -0.93
N SER A 111 -30.21 2.48 -1.95
CA SER A 111 -31.59 3.00 -1.87
C SER A 111 -32.51 2.05 -1.12
N LEU A 112 -32.28 0.74 -1.23
CA LEU A 112 -33.07 -0.30 -0.55
C LEU A 112 -32.50 -0.65 0.83
N GLY A 113 -31.20 -0.50 1.02
CA GLY A 113 -30.49 -0.90 2.24
C GLY A 113 -30.31 -2.41 2.41
N ASP A 114 -30.57 -3.20 1.35
CA ASP A 114 -30.46 -4.66 1.41
C ASP A 114 -29.77 -5.27 0.18
N VAL A 115 -29.37 -6.54 0.33
CA VAL A 115 -28.68 -7.31 -0.73
C VAL A 115 -29.61 -7.51 -1.93
N VAL A 116 -29.07 -7.30 -3.11
CA VAL A 116 -29.74 -7.53 -4.40
C VAL A 116 -29.03 -8.63 -5.18
N TYR A 117 -29.79 -9.30 -6.06
CA TYR A 117 -29.28 -10.33 -6.98
C TYR A 117 -28.67 -11.56 -6.29
N THR A 118 -29.34 -12.10 -5.27
CA THR A 118 -28.81 -13.14 -4.37
C THR A 118 -28.25 -14.40 -5.05
N GLU A 119 -28.64 -14.70 -6.30
CA GLU A 119 -28.21 -15.88 -7.07
C GLU A 119 -27.47 -15.52 -8.37
N ASP A 120 -27.13 -14.26 -8.59
CA ASP A 120 -26.51 -13.78 -9.84
C ASP A 120 -25.22 -13.03 -9.52
N VAL A 121 -24.09 -13.76 -9.58
CA VAL A 121 -22.76 -13.22 -9.26
C VAL A 121 -22.35 -12.07 -10.18
N VAL A 122 -22.81 -12.07 -11.44
CA VAL A 122 -22.52 -11.01 -12.41
C VAL A 122 -23.16 -9.72 -11.94
N LYS A 123 -24.46 -9.75 -11.65
CA LYS A 123 -25.18 -8.55 -11.16
C LYS A 123 -24.74 -8.11 -9.76
N GLN A 124 -24.36 -9.06 -8.89
CA GLN A 124 -23.74 -8.70 -7.61
C GLN A 124 -22.42 -7.97 -7.83
N THR A 125 -21.55 -8.46 -8.71
CA THR A 125 -20.28 -7.80 -9.04
C THR A 125 -20.53 -6.40 -9.58
N GLU A 126 -21.51 -6.22 -10.47
CA GLU A 126 -21.87 -4.89 -10.99
C GLU A 126 -22.34 -3.93 -9.89
N GLN A 127 -23.13 -4.41 -8.92
CA GLN A 127 -23.54 -3.59 -7.77
C GLN A 127 -22.36 -3.26 -6.85
N VAL A 128 -21.48 -4.23 -6.58
CA VAL A 128 -20.25 -4.02 -5.80
C VAL A 128 -19.38 -2.94 -6.44
N MET A 129 -19.17 -3.02 -7.75
CA MET A 129 -18.36 -2.03 -8.47
C MET A 129 -19.01 -0.63 -8.45
N ARG A 130 -20.34 -0.52 -8.59
CA ARG A 130 -21.05 0.77 -8.40
C ARG A 130 -20.89 1.34 -6.99
N ASN A 131 -20.94 0.50 -5.98
CA ASN A 131 -20.75 0.92 -4.59
C ASN A 131 -19.32 1.45 -4.37
N ILE A 132 -18.31 0.78 -4.91
CA ILE A 132 -16.91 1.24 -4.88
C ILE A 132 -16.77 2.57 -5.63
N GLU A 133 -17.36 2.70 -6.82
CA GLU A 133 -17.33 3.93 -7.60
C GLU A 133 -17.89 5.13 -6.84
N ALA A 134 -19.00 4.95 -6.13
CA ALA A 134 -19.61 6.00 -5.31
C ALA A 134 -18.67 6.47 -4.19
N ILE A 135 -17.98 5.53 -3.52
CA ILE A 135 -17.01 5.85 -2.44
C ILE A 135 -15.77 6.54 -3.01
N LEU A 136 -15.24 6.05 -4.14
CA LEU A 136 -14.12 6.69 -4.84
C LEU A 136 -14.51 8.13 -5.23
N THR A 137 -15.69 8.32 -5.82
CA THR A 137 -16.19 9.64 -6.25
C THR A 137 -16.32 10.61 -5.07
N GLU A 138 -16.86 10.16 -3.93
CA GLU A 138 -16.95 10.98 -2.71
C GLU A 138 -15.57 11.42 -2.20
N ALA A 139 -14.54 10.59 -2.43
CA ALA A 139 -13.16 10.92 -2.10
C ALA A 139 -12.45 11.77 -3.18
N GLY A 140 -13.12 12.12 -4.28
CA GLY A 140 -12.50 12.81 -5.43
C GLY A 140 -11.61 11.91 -6.29
N ALA A 141 -11.83 10.59 -6.24
CA ALA A 141 -11.08 9.57 -6.96
C ALA A 141 -11.92 8.89 -8.05
N THR A 142 -11.23 8.14 -8.91
CA THR A 142 -11.82 7.25 -9.91
C THR A 142 -11.15 5.87 -9.84
N PHE A 143 -11.62 4.89 -10.62
CA PHE A 143 -10.95 3.59 -10.70
C PHE A 143 -9.49 3.67 -11.18
N ALA A 144 -9.13 4.71 -11.93
CA ALA A 144 -7.73 4.95 -12.34
C ALA A 144 -6.79 5.24 -11.15
N ASN A 145 -7.34 5.64 -9.99
CA ASN A 145 -6.57 5.88 -8.78
C ASN A 145 -6.35 4.61 -7.96
N VAL A 146 -7.05 3.52 -8.25
CA VAL A 146 -6.98 2.27 -7.48
C VAL A 146 -5.66 1.58 -7.77
N VAL A 147 -4.93 1.22 -6.71
CA VAL A 147 -3.61 0.57 -6.80
C VAL A 147 -3.64 -0.89 -6.34
N LYS A 148 -4.64 -1.27 -5.54
CA LYS A 148 -4.80 -2.64 -5.03
C LYS A 148 -6.28 -2.99 -4.86
N THR A 149 -6.66 -4.21 -5.22
CA THR A 149 -7.97 -4.81 -4.90
C THR A 149 -7.82 -6.17 -4.21
N GLY A 150 -8.67 -6.44 -3.23
CA GLY A 150 -8.97 -7.78 -2.71
C GLY A 150 -10.30 -8.25 -3.28
N VAL A 151 -10.32 -9.41 -3.92
CA VAL A 151 -11.55 -10.02 -4.49
C VAL A 151 -11.80 -11.34 -3.76
N PHE A 152 -12.92 -11.41 -3.05
CA PHE A 152 -13.29 -12.57 -2.25
C PHE A 152 -14.55 -13.20 -2.86
N LEU A 153 -14.44 -14.48 -3.22
CA LEU A 153 -15.52 -15.24 -3.86
C LEU A 153 -16.09 -16.27 -2.89
N ALA A 154 -17.41 -16.51 -2.97
CA ALA A 154 -18.03 -17.64 -2.29
C ALA A 154 -17.75 -18.97 -3.01
N ASP A 155 -17.55 -18.94 -4.33
CA ASP A 155 -17.20 -20.09 -5.17
C ASP A 155 -16.19 -19.66 -6.26
N MET A 156 -15.04 -20.32 -6.35
CA MET A 156 -14.01 -20.03 -7.36
C MET A 156 -14.47 -20.32 -8.79
N ASN A 157 -15.52 -21.13 -8.99
CA ASN A 157 -16.11 -21.38 -10.30
C ASN A 157 -16.69 -20.09 -10.93
N ASP A 158 -17.03 -19.09 -10.12
CA ASP A 158 -17.53 -17.79 -10.59
C ASP A 158 -16.42 -16.84 -11.07
N PHE A 159 -15.14 -17.21 -10.94
CA PHE A 159 -14.01 -16.35 -11.24
C PHE A 159 -14.09 -15.71 -12.63
N ALA A 160 -14.40 -16.51 -13.66
CA ALA A 160 -14.47 -16.00 -15.04
C ALA A 160 -15.59 -14.96 -15.22
N ALA A 161 -16.75 -15.19 -14.60
CA ALA A 161 -17.91 -14.30 -14.66
C ALA A 161 -17.62 -12.97 -13.94
N VAL A 162 -17.04 -13.04 -12.74
CA VAL A 162 -16.62 -11.86 -11.97
C VAL A 162 -15.55 -11.08 -12.72
N ASN A 163 -14.55 -11.77 -13.28
CA ASN A 163 -13.45 -11.12 -14.00
C ASN A 163 -13.93 -10.37 -15.25
N ALA A 164 -14.95 -10.89 -15.95
CA ALA A 164 -15.54 -10.22 -17.10
C ALA A 164 -16.23 -8.89 -16.75
N VAL A 165 -16.84 -8.78 -15.56
CA VAL A 165 -17.39 -7.51 -15.06
C VAL A 165 -16.27 -6.60 -14.59
N TYR A 166 -15.35 -7.13 -13.77
CA TYR A 166 -14.23 -6.40 -13.20
C TYR A 166 -13.38 -5.69 -14.26
N ALA A 167 -13.07 -6.38 -15.36
CA ALA A 167 -12.26 -5.84 -16.47
C ALA A 167 -12.91 -4.63 -17.18
N LYS A 168 -14.21 -4.38 -17.00
CA LYS A 168 -14.87 -3.19 -17.57
C LYS A 168 -14.46 -1.89 -16.86
N TYR A 169 -13.93 -1.99 -15.64
CA TYR A 169 -13.59 -0.83 -14.79
C TYR A 169 -12.09 -0.51 -14.76
N PHE A 170 -11.25 -1.42 -15.21
CA PHE A 170 -9.80 -1.28 -15.18
C PHE A 170 -9.22 -1.48 -16.58
N SER A 171 -8.46 -0.48 -17.05
CA SER A 171 -7.66 -0.63 -18.27
C SER A 171 -6.51 -1.59 -18.00
N GLU A 172 -6.21 -2.46 -18.96
CA GLU A 172 -5.17 -3.50 -18.83
C GLU A 172 -3.80 -2.91 -18.47
N ASP A 173 -3.44 -1.77 -19.09
CA ASP A 173 -2.15 -1.09 -18.89
C ASP A 173 -1.96 -0.51 -17.48
N THR A 174 -3.05 -0.26 -16.76
CA THR A 174 -3.05 0.43 -15.46
C THR A 174 -3.86 -0.31 -14.40
N ALA A 175 -4.12 -1.60 -14.61
CA ALA A 175 -4.90 -2.38 -13.67
C ALA A 175 -4.18 -2.48 -12.31
N PRO A 176 -4.93 -2.44 -11.19
CA PRO A 176 -4.34 -2.52 -9.87
C PRO A 176 -3.72 -3.88 -9.61
N ALA A 177 -2.79 -3.94 -8.65
CA ALA A 177 -2.42 -5.22 -8.06
C ALA A 177 -3.68 -5.91 -7.50
N ARG A 178 -3.74 -7.24 -7.59
CA ARG A 178 -4.94 -7.98 -7.18
C ARG A 178 -4.59 -9.26 -6.43
N ALA A 179 -5.36 -9.53 -5.38
CA ALA A 179 -5.48 -10.87 -4.79
C ALA A 179 -6.92 -11.34 -4.98
N CYS A 180 -7.10 -12.58 -5.44
CA CYS A 180 -8.42 -13.19 -5.58
C CYS A 180 -8.41 -14.58 -4.94
N VAL A 181 -9.35 -14.83 -4.04
CA VAL A 181 -9.45 -16.08 -3.28
C VAL A 181 -10.90 -16.49 -3.08
N GLU A 182 -11.14 -17.78 -2.96
CA GLU A 182 -12.37 -18.32 -2.41
C GLU A 182 -12.30 -18.27 -0.88
N VAL A 183 -13.40 -17.90 -0.23
CA VAL A 183 -13.50 -17.83 1.23
C VAL A 183 -14.63 -18.71 1.75
N SER A 184 -14.54 -19.16 3.00
CA SER A 184 -15.53 -20.07 3.58
C SER A 184 -16.95 -19.47 3.66
N ARG A 185 -17.06 -18.14 3.81
CA ARG A 185 -18.34 -17.43 3.87
C ARG A 185 -18.14 -15.91 3.77
N LEU A 186 -19.04 -15.24 3.06
CA LEU A 186 -19.12 -13.78 3.00
C LEU A 186 -20.27 -13.23 3.86
N PRO A 187 -20.19 -11.97 4.35
CA PRO A 187 -21.28 -11.31 5.06
C PRO A 187 -22.59 -11.36 4.26
N LYS A 188 -23.72 -11.59 4.96
CA LYS A 188 -25.05 -11.78 4.34
C LYS A 188 -25.15 -12.89 3.27
N ASN A 189 -24.18 -13.81 3.19
CA ASN A 189 -24.11 -14.88 2.19
C ASN A 189 -24.12 -14.37 0.73
N VAL A 190 -23.52 -13.22 0.47
CA VAL A 190 -23.30 -12.76 -0.90
C VAL A 190 -22.28 -13.67 -1.62
N LEU A 191 -22.23 -13.57 -2.94
CA LEU A 191 -21.36 -14.39 -3.80
C LEU A 191 -19.99 -13.74 -4.01
N VAL A 192 -19.90 -12.42 -3.86
CA VAL A 192 -18.67 -11.65 -4.08
C VAL A 192 -18.58 -10.45 -3.13
N GLU A 193 -17.38 -10.21 -2.61
CA GLU A 193 -16.99 -9.01 -1.88
C GLU A 193 -15.69 -8.46 -2.48
N ILE A 194 -15.60 -7.14 -2.63
CA ILE A 194 -14.40 -6.48 -3.16
C ILE A 194 -14.00 -5.29 -2.29
N ASP A 195 -12.75 -5.25 -1.87
CA ASP A 195 -12.12 -4.06 -1.26
C ASP A 195 -11.14 -3.39 -2.24
N CYS A 196 -10.77 -2.14 -1.94
CA CYS A 196 -9.68 -1.51 -2.68
C CYS A 196 -8.90 -0.48 -1.88
N ILE A 197 -7.68 -0.22 -2.35
CA ILE A 197 -6.84 0.89 -1.93
C ILE A 197 -6.60 1.76 -3.15
N ALA A 198 -6.77 3.07 -2.99
CA ALA A 198 -6.49 4.06 -4.03
C ALA A 198 -5.48 5.11 -3.56
N VAL A 199 -4.76 5.70 -4.51
CA VAL A 199 -3.86 6.83 -4.27
C VAL A 199 -4.41 8.05 -5.01
N ILE A 200 -4.70 9.10 -4.26
CA ILE A 200 -5.16 10.38 -4.81
C ILE A 200 -4.04 11.41 -4.70
N SER A 201 -3.83 12.16 -5.78
CA SER A 201 -2.91 13.30 -5.77
C SER A 201 -3.60 14.50 -5.14
N SER A 202 -2.91 15.17 -4.22
CA SER A 202 -3.33 16.43 -3.62
C SER A 202 -3.26 17.59 -4.60
#